data_AF-A0A1Y2ZY12-F1
#
_entry.id   AF-A0A1Y2ZY12-F1
#
_cell.length_a   1.000
_cell.length_b   1.000
_cell.length_c   1.000
_cell.angle_alpha   90.00
_cell.angle_beta   90.00
_cell.angle_gamma   90.00
#
_symmetry.space_group_name_H-M   'P 1'
#
loop_
_entity.id
_entity.type
_entity.pdbx_description
1 polymer ?
#
loop_
_entity_poly.entity_id
_entity_poly.type
_entity_poly.pdbx_seq_one_letter_code
_entity_poly.pdbx_strand_id
1 'polypeptide(L)' 'MQYRRAKTAGATYFFTVVIFRRRKILCEPENRVLLHTSFNLTKTRHPFIINAFVLLPDHL' A
#
# COMPACT_ATOMS: atom_id res chain seq x y z
N MET A 1 -7.27 16.05 -13.97
CA MET A 1 -6.12 15.74 -13.09
C MET A 1 -4.84 15.88 -13.90
N GLN A 2 -3.85 16.63 -13.41
CA GLN A 2 -2.56 16.83 -14.09
C GLN A 2 -1.37 16.46 -13.18
N TYR A 3 -1.50 15.37 -12.42
CA TYR A 3 -0.42 14.90 -11.54
C TYR A 3 0.71 14.28 -12.37
N ARG A 4 1.95 14.64 -12.06
CA ARG A 4 3.16 14.01 -12.61
C ARG A 4 3.85 13.18 -11.54
N ARG A 5 4.21 11.94 -11.87
CA ARG A 5 5.00 11.08 -10.97
C ARG A 5 6.46 11.53 -10.94
N ALA A 6 6.98 11.79 -9.74
CA ALA A 6 8.42 11.91 -9.52
C ALA A 6 9.07 10.51 -9.67
N LYS A 7 10.22 10.44 -10.34
CA LYS A 7 10.93 9.18 -10.67
C LYS A 7 12.42 9.24 -10.29
N THR A 8 12.71 9.75 -9.10
CA THR A 8 14.09 9.88 -8.61
C THR A 8 14.55 8.55 -8.03
N ALA A 9 15.67 8.02 -8.53
CA ALA A 9 16.24 6.77 -8.02
C ALA A 9 16.61 6.91 -6.53
N GLY A 10 16.29 5.90 -5.72
CA GLY A 10 16.58 5.87 -4.28
C GLY A 10 15.73 6.79 -3.40
N ALA A 11 14.74 7.51 -3.97
CA ALA A 11 13.88 8.39 -3.20
C ALA A 11 12.90 7.62 -2.29
N THR A 12 12.47 8.29 -1.23
CA THR A 12 11.38 7.83 -0.35
C THR A 12 10.08 8.53 -0.73
N TYR A 13 8.97 7.79 -0.71
CA TYR A 13 7.65 8.28 -1.10
C TYR A 13 6.62 8.00 -0.01
N PHE A 14 5.65 8.90 0.11
CA PHE A 14 4.43 8.70 0.88
C PHE A 14 3.27 8.41 -0.09
N PHE A 15 2.47 7.40 0.23
CA PHE A 15 1.30 7.02 -0.53
C PHE A 15 0.07 7.03 0.37
N THR A 16 -1.08 7.27 -0.24
CA THR A 16 -2.39 7.03 0.37
C THR A 16 -3.21 6.25 -0.63
N VAL A 17 -3.71 5.09 -0.21
CA VAL A 17 -4.53 4.20 -1.03
C VAL A 17 -5.88 4.05 -0.34
N VAL A 18 -6.93 4.53 -0.99
CA VAL A 18 -8.31 4.48 -0.47
C VAL A 18 -9.08 3.38 -1.21
N ILE A 19 -9.79 2.54 -0.46
CA ILE A 19 -10.67 1.53 -1.04
C ILE A 19 -11.82 2.20 -1.79
N PHE A 20 -12.22 1.59 -2.91
CA PHE A 20 -13.36 2.06 -3.69
C PHE A 20 -14.61 2.21 -2.80
N ARG A 21 -15.24 3.39 -2.87
CA ARG A 21 -16.38 3.79 -2.02
C ARG A 21 -16.12 3.68 -0.51
N ARG A 22 -14.85 3.71 -0.08
CA ARG A 22 -14.45 3.65 1.34
C ARG A 22 -15.05 2.44 2.08
N ARG A 23 -15.14 1.29 1.41
CA ARG A 23 -15.57 0.05 2.06
C ARG A 23 -14.55 -0.34 3.13
N LYS A 24 -15.05 -0.63 4.34
CA LYS A 24 -14.24 -0.94 5.54
C LYS A 24 -13.73 -2.39 5.58
N ILE A 25 -13.16 -2.85 4.47
CA ILE A 25 -12.80 -4.28 4.28
C ILE A 25 -11.36 -4.60 4.69
N LEU A 26 -10.48 -3.61 4.83
CA LEU A 26 -9.04 -3.84 5.00
C LEU A 26 -8.67 -4.47 6.35
N CYS A 27 -9.50 -4.26 7.37
CA CYS A 27 -9.28 -4.83 8.70
C CYS A 27 -10.00 -6.17 8.93
N GLU A 28 -10.73 -6.68 7.94
CA GLU A 28 -11.29 -8.03 8.02
C GLU A 28 -10.12 -9.05 8.06
N PRO A 29 -10.18 -10.10 8.91
CA PRO A 29 -9.04 -11.01 9.11
C PRO A 29 -8.49 -11.60 7.81
N GLU A 30 -9.37 -12.06 6.92
CA GLU A 30 -9.01 -12.64 5.62
C GLU A 30 -8.28 -11.62 4.74
N ASN A 31 -8.81 -10.40 4.64
CA ASN A 31 -8.22 -9.34 3.82
C ASN A 31 -6.88 -8.87 4.37
N ARG A 32 -6.71 -8.84 5.70
CA ARG A 32 -5.42 -8.52 6.33
C ARG A 32 -4.35 -9.55 5.96
N VAL A 33 -4.69 -10.84 5.96
CA VAL A 33 -3.78 -11.93 5.55
C VAL A 33 -3.45 -11.84 4.06
N LEU A 34 -4.46 -11.57 3.22
CA LEU A 34 -4.27 -11.40 1.77
C LEU A 34 -3.37 -10.20 1.46
N LEU A 35 -3.57 -9.06 2.13
CA LEU A 35 -2.77 -7.86 1.94
C LEU A 35 -1.31 -8.07 2.35
N HIS A 36 -1.08 -8.69 3.52
CA HIS A 36 0.26 -9.01 3.99
C HIS A 36 1.00 -9.95 3.03
N THR A 37 0.31 -11.01 2.56
CA THR A 37 0.87 -11.93 1.56
C THR A 37 1.21 -11.20 0.25
N SER A 38 0.34 -10.30 -0.19
CA SER A 38 0.56 -9.51 -1.41
C SER A 38 1.78 -8.58 -1.29
N PHE A 39 1.99 -7.94 -0.14
CA PHE A 39 3.19 -7.14 0.11
C PHE A 39 4.45 -7.99 0.03
N ASN A 40 4.46 -9.17 0.67
CA ASN A 40 5.63 -10.05 0.67
C ASN A 40 5.96 -10.56 -0.74
N LEU A 41 4.96 -11.02 -1.49
CA LEU A 41 5.15 -11.46 -2.89
C LEU A 41 5.70 -10.33 -3.77
N THR A 42 5.18 -9.11 -3.60
CA THR A 42 5.63 -7.94 -4.37
C THR A 42 7.06 -7.56 -4.00
N LYS A 43 7.38 -7.52 -2.70
CA LYS A 43 8.72 -7.17 -2.20
C LYS A 43 9.79 -8.18 -2.63
N THR A 44 9.45 -9.46 -2.77
CA THR A 44 10.34 -10.48 -3.33
C THR A 44 10.68 -10.22 -4.80
N ARG A 45 9.70 -9.78 -5.62
CA ARG A 45 9.91 -9.51 -7.06
C ARG A 45 10.50 -8.13 -7.32
N HIS A 46 10.18 -7.17 -6.47
CA HIS A 46 10.60 -5.78 -6.55
C HIS A 46 11.04 -5.32 -5.17
N PRO A 47 12.33 -5.44 -4.82
CA PRO A 47 12.81 -5.06 -3.49
C PRO A 47 12.59 -3.56 -3.18
N PHE A 48 11.96 -3.28 -2.04
CA PHE A 48 11.82 -1.93 -1.47
C PHE A 48 11.77 -1.98 0.06
N ILE A 49 11.93 -0.82 0.70
CA ILE A 49 11.89 -0.65 2.17
C ILE A 49 10.57 0.03 2.56
N ILE A 50 9.88 -0.53 3.55
CA ILE A 50 8.70 0.09 4.17
C ILE A 50 9.21 0.84 5.40
N ASN A 51 9.34 2.16 5.30
CA ASN A 51 9.76 3.00 6.43
C ASN A 51 8.66 3.12 7.50
N ALA A 52 7.40 3.22 7.06
CA ALA A 52 6.23 3.25 7.91
C ALA A 52 5.02 2.69 7.15
N PHE A 53 4.05 2.12 7.88
CA PHE A 53 2.81 1.60 7.32
C PHE A 53 1.70 1.66 8.35
N VAL A 54 0.52 2.14 7.96
CA VAL A 54 -0.68 2.17 8.80
C VAL A 54 -1.81 1.51 8.01
N LEU A 55 -2.56 0.63 8.67
CA LEU A 55 -3.73 -0.02 8.08
C LEU A 55 -4.98 0.45 8.79
N LEU A 56 -5.83 1.19 8.09
CA LEU A 56 -7.15 1.60 8.55
C LEU A 56 -8.23 0.79 7.82
N PRO A 57 -9.49 0.76 8.30
CA PRO A 57 -10.51 -0.11 7.73
C PRO A 57 -10.76 0.09 6.23
N ASP A 58 -10.59 1.31 5.71
CA ASP A 58 -10.93 1.69 4.33
C ASP A 58 -9.78 2.36 3.56
N HIS A 59 -8.60 2.53 4.17
CA HIS A 59 -7.41 3.05 3.50
C HIS A 59 -6.11 2.66 4.21
N LEU A 60 -4.99 2.89 3.51
CA LEU A 60 -3.61 2.73 3.98
C LEU A 60 -2.72 3.83 3.41
#